data_AF-A0A396HYN4-F1
#
_entry.id   AF-A0A396HYN4-F1
#
_cell.length_a   1.000
_cell.length_b   1.000
_cell.length_c   1.000
_cell.angle_alpha   90.00
_cell.angle_beta   90.00
_cell.angle_gamma   90.00
#
_symmetry.space_group_name_H-M   'P 1'
#
loop_
_entity.id
_entity.type
_entity.pdbx_description
1 polymer ?
#
loop_
_entity_poly.entity_id
_entity_poly.type
_entity_poly.pdbx_seq_one_letter_code
_entity_poly.pdbx_strand_id
1 'polypeptide(L)'
;MELAKHFIRTNIEPYWMVLCLLSVPPSELRPIIQIFGGKLMSSDINEVYGRVIYMNNTLIDLFTTTRSTLGELVMCQEKLVQVILGTLLDNAILNNQ
;
A
#
# COMPACT_ATOMS: atom_id res chain seq x y z
N MET A 1 -8.44 -25.30 14.07
CA MET A 1 -9.38 -25.39 12.92
C MET A 1 -10.45 -24.28 12.93
N GLU A 2 -10.52 -23.44 13.97
CA GLU A 2 -11.59 -22.42 14.10
C GLU A 2 -11.60 -21.36 12.99
N LEU A 3 -10.44 -20.91 12.51
CA LEU A 3 -10.37 -19.93 11.42
C LEU A 3 -11.00 -20.45 10.12
N ALA A 4 -10.71 -21.70 9.76
CA ALA A 4 -11.30 -22.35 8.58
C ALA A 4 -12.82 -22.48 8.72
N LYS A 5 -13.33 -22.80 9.92
CA LYS A 5 -14.77 -22.83 10.19
C LYS A 5 -15.42 -21.45 10.03
N HIS A 6 -14.73 -20.38 10.43
CA HIS A 6 -15.25 -19.02 10.28
C HIS A 6 -15.38 -18.64 8.80
N PHE A 7 -14.35 -18.88 7.99
CA PHE A 7 -14.42 -18.61 6.54
C PHE A 7 -15.62 -19.31 5.88
N ILE A 8 -15.84 -20.58 6.20
CA ILE A 8 -16.98 -21.36 5.67
C ILE A 8 -18.32 -20.78 6.13
N ARG A 9 -18.43 -20.34 7.39
CA ARG A 9 -19.69 -19.79 7.94
C ARG A 9 -20.03 -18.40 7.41
N THR A 10 -19.03 -17.57 7.17
CA THR A 10 -19.21 -16.19 6.69
C THR A 10 -19.17 -16.07 5.18
N ASN A 11 -18.91 -17.16 4.46
CA ASN A 11 -18.70 -17.18 3.01
C ASN A 11 -17.62 -16.18 2.57
N ILE A 12 -16.56 -16.04 3.39
CA ILE A 12 -15.41 -15.20 3.10
C ILE A 12 -14.36 -16.07 2.43
N GLU A 13 -13.97 -15.69 1.22
CA GLU A 13 -12.90 -16.36 0.49
C GLU A 13 -11.53 -15.96 1.06
N PRO A 14 -10.65 -16.90 1.45
CA PRO A 14 -9.32 -16.59 2.00
C PRO A 14 -8.45 -15.75 1.05
N TYR A 15 -8.69 -15.85 -0.26
CA TYR A 15 -8.02 -15.03 -1.27
C TYR A 15 -8.23 -13.52 -1.04
N TRP A 16 -9.34 -13.09 -0.44
CA TRP A 16 -9.59 -11.67 -0.13
C TRP A 16 -8.64 -11.08 0.90
N MET A 17 -7.90 -11.91 1.64
CA MET A 17 -6.83 -11.44 2.53
C MET A 17 -5.58 -10.99 1.76
N VAL A 18 -5.46 -11.34 0.47
CA VAL A 18 -4.36 -10.92 -0.40
C VAL A 18 -4.78 -9.64 -1.12
N LEU A 19 -4.12 -8.53 -0.80
CA LEU A 19 -4.44 -7.23 -1.37
C LEU A 19 -3.92 -7.11 -2.81
N CYS A 20 -4.82 -7.08 -3.79
CA CYS A 20 -4.48 -6.82 -5.19
C CYS A 20 -4.71 -5.36 -5.62
N LEU A 21 -5.68 -4.69 -5.00
CA LEU A 21 -6.04 -3.29 -5.26
C LEU A 21 -6.03 -2.53 -3.94
N LEU A 22 -5.17 -1.53 -3.85
CA LEU A 22 -5.14 -0.63 -2.69
C LEU A 22 -6.24 0.43 -2.83
N SER A 23 -7.18 0.42 -1.89
CA SER A 23 -8.23 1.45 -1.82
C SER A 23 -7.64 2.77 -1.33
N VAL A 24 -7.97 3.86 -2.03
CA VAL A 24 -7.48 5.21 -1.70
C VAL A 24 -8.66 6.04 -1.19
N PRO A 25 -8.60 6.61 0.03
CA PRO A 25 -9.72 7.36 0.58
C PRO A 25 -9.89 8.71 -0.15
N PRO A 26 -11.12 9.26 -0.15
CA PRO A 26 -11.43 10.54 -0.78
C PRO A 26 -10.57 11.69 -0.21
N SER A 27 -10.44 12.77 -0.98
CA SER A 27 -9.61 13.93 -0.63
C SER A 27 -10.03 14.62 0.67
N GLU A 28 -11.31 14.51 1.05
CA GLU A 28 -11.84 15.04 2.31
C GLU A 28 -11.16 14.43 3.54
N LEU A 29 -10.80 13.14 3.47
CA LEU A 29 -10.09 12.43 4.53
C LEU A 29 -8.56 12.58 4.42
N ARG A 30 -8.08 13.25 3.37
CA ARG A 30 -6.66 13.46 3.09
C ARG A 30 -6.36 14.90 2.64
N PRO A 31 -6.73 15.91 3.44
CA PRO A 31 -6.59 17.30 3.04
C PRO A 31 -5.13 17.69 2.87
N ILE A 32 -4.86 18.45 1.80
CA ILE A 32 -3.61 19.16 1.58
C ILE A 32 -3.93 20.63 1.79
N ILE A 33 -3.38 21.22 2.84
CA ILE A 33 -3.67 22.59 3.26
C ILE A 33 -2.49 23.47 2.86
N GLN A 34 -2.75 24.51 2.08
CA GLN A 34 -1.75 25.54 1.85
C GLN A 34 -1.68 26.44 3.09
N ILE A 35 -0.50 26.53 3.70
CA ILE A 35 -0.25 27.42 4.83
C ILE A 35 0.32 28.76 4.34
N PHE A 36 0.20 29.79 5.19
CA PHE A 36 0.70 31.13 4.89
C PHE A 36 2.19 31.09 4.52
N GLY A 37 2.57 31.77 3.43
CA GLY A 37 3.93 31.77 2.90
C GLY A 37 4.20 30.69 1.82
N GLY A 38 3.17 30.05 1.27
CA GLY A 38 3.29 29.19 0.08
C GLY A 38 3.73 27.75 0.35
N LYS A 39 3.94 27.37 1.61
CA LYS A 39 4.23 25.98 1.99
C LYS A 39 2.94 25.14 1.99
N LEU A 40 3.04 23.89 1.59
CA LEU A 40 1.95 22.92 1.67
C LEU A 40 2.13 22.08 2.93
N MET A 41 1.08 21.99 3.75
CA MET A 41 0.94 20.99 4.79
C MET A 41 0.12 19.84 4.21
N SER A 42 0.66 18.62 4.30
CA SER A 42 -0.03 17.41 3.88
C SER A 42 -0.09 16.45 5.06
N SER A 43 -1.18 15.71 5.18
CA SER A 43 -1.28 14.62 6.16
C SER A 43 -0.23 13.53 5.87
N ASP A 44 0.31 12.91 6.92
CA ASP A 44 1.27 11.79 6.85
C ASP A 44 0.80 10.67 5.92
N ILE A 45 -0.52 10.46 5.84
CA ILE A 45 -1.12 9.43 4.98
C ILE A 45 -0.82 9.66 3.49
N ASN A 46 -0.76 10.91 3.03
CA ASN A 46 -0.46 11.24 1.64
C ASN A 46 1.01 10.96 1.30
N GLU A 47 1.92 11.12 2.26
CA GLU A 47 3.33 10.78 2.07
C GLU A 47 3.50 9.26 1.90
N VAL A 48 2.82 8.47 2.74
CA VAL A 48 2.88 7.01 2.66
C VAL A 48 2.24 6.49 1.37
N TYR A 49 1.05 7.00 0.98
CA TYR A 49 0.43 6.62 -0.30
C TYR A 49 1.31 7.01 -1.50
N GLY A 50 1.91 8.21 -1.48
CA GLY A 50 2.84 8.64 -2.53
C GLY A 50 4.03 7.69 -2.68
N ARG A 51 4.59 7.22 -1.55
CA ARG A 51 5.67 6.24 -1.54
C ARG A 51 5.23 4.89 -2.13
N VAL A 52 4.06 4.37 -1.75
CA VAL A 52 3.53 3.10 -2.31
C VAL A 52 3.37 3.19 -3.82
N ILE A 53 2.77 4.28 -4.31
CA ILE A 53 2.53 4.50 -5.74
C ILE A 53 3.86 4.60 -6.50
N TYR A 54 4.82 5.37 -5.98
CA TYR A 54 6.14 5.53 -6.59
C TYR A 54 6.86 4.19 -6.72
N MET A 55 6.85 3.38 -5.65
CA MET A 55 7.50 2.06 -5.66
C MET A 55 6.80 1.09 -6.60
N ASN A 56 5.47 1.10 -6.68
CA ASN A 56 4.73 0.26 -7.62
C ASN A 56 5.07 0.61 -9.08
N ASN A 57 5.12 1.90 -9.41
CA ASN A 57 5.51 2.34 -10.75
C ASN A 57 6.96 1.97 -11.06
N THR A 58 7.87 2.15 -10.10
CA THR A 58 9.28 1.74 -10.24
C THR A 58 9.41 0.23 -10.51
N LEU A 59 8.61 -0.59 -9.84
CA LEU A 59 8.57 -2.03 -10.02
C LEU A 59 8.00 -2.42 -11.41
N ILE A 60 6.94 -1.75 -11.87
CA ILE A 60 6.41 -1.93 -13.24
C ILE A 60 7.47 -1.54 -14.29
N ASP A 61 8.16 -0.42 -14.10
CA ASP A 61 9.22 0.03 -14.99
C ASP A 61 10.41 -0.93 -15.01
N LEU A 62 10.75 -1.54 -13.88
CA LEU A 62 11.76 -2.60 -13.80
C LEU A 62 11.35 -3.84 -14.62
N PHE A 63 10.09 -4.29 -14.50
CA PHE A 63 9.59 -5.42 -15.27
C PHE A 63 9.57 -5.16 -16.78
N THR A 64 9.28 -3.93 -17.19
CA THR A 64 9.18 -3.56 -18.62
C THR A 64 10.55 -3.28 -19.26
N THR A 65 11.46 -2.63 -18.53
CA THR A 65 12.77 -2.20 -19.06
C THR A 65 13.75 -3.36 -19.15
N THR A 66 13.61 -4.38 -18.32
CA THR A 66 14.64 -5.40 -18.19
C THR A 66 14.13 -6.81 -18.43
N ARG A 67 14.27 -7.27 -19.67
CA ARG A 67 13.99 -8.67 -20.07
C ARG A 67 14.94 -9.70 -19.43
N SER A 68 15.99 -9.25 -18.73
CA SER A 68 17.11 -10.07 -18.24
C SER A 68 17.62 -9.69 -16.84
N THR A 69 16.80 -9.07 -15.98
CA THR A 69 17.23 -8.79 -14.59
C THR A 69 17.19 -10.06 -13.75
N LEU A 70 18.22 -10.26 -12.91
CA LEU A 70 18.26 -11.35 -11.92
C LEU A 70 16.98 -11.34 -11.09
N GLY A 71 16.31 -12.48 -10.98
CA GLY A 71 15.08 -12.63 -10.18
C GLY A 71 15.23 -12.16 -8.72
N GLU A 72 16.46 -12.13 -8.20
CA GLU A 72 16.77 -11.60 -6.86
C GLU A 72 16.46 -10.11 -6.70
N LEU A 73 16.73 -9.27 -7.71
CA LEU A 73 16.45 -7.83 -7.62
C LEU A 73 14.94 -7.57 -7.60
N VAL A 74 14.19 -8.31 -8.42
CA VAL A 74 12.72 -8.25 -8.45
C VAL A 74 12.15 -8.65 -7.09
N MET A 75 12.59 -9.78 -6.52
CA MET A 75 12.15 -10.22 -5.20
C MET A 75 12.45 -9.19 -4.10
N CYS A 76 13.59 -8.51 -4.17
CA CYS A 76 13.93 -7.44 -3.22
C CYS A 76 12.98 -6.24 -3.34
N GLN A 77 12.61 -5.84 -4.56
CA GLN A 77 11.66 -4.74 -4.79
C GLN A 77 10.25 -5.13 -4.36
N GLU A 78 9.80 -6.35 -4.65
CA GLU A 78 8.53 -6.88 -4.16
C GLU A 78 8.47 -6.85 -2.63
N LYS A 79 9.52 -7.32 -1.95
CA LYS A 79 9.61 -7.25 -0.48
C LYS A 79 9.52 -5.82 0.03
N LEU A 80 10.18 -4.87 -0.63
CA LEU A 80 10.14 -3.47 -0.24
C LEU A 80 8.72 -2.88 -0.36
N VAL A 81 8.01 -3.19 -1.45
CA VAL A 81 6.60 -2.82 -1.62
C VAL A 81 5.73 -3.43 -0.51
N GLN A 82 5.94 -4.71 -0.18
CA GLN A 82 5.22 -5.38 0.91
C GLN A 82 5.46 -4.72 2.28
N VAL A 83 6.69 -4.33 2.59
CA VAL A 83 7.03 -3.63 3.85
C VAL A 83 6.34 -2.27 3.95
N ILE A 84 6.34 -1.50 2.85
CA ILE A 84 5.72 -0.17 2.82
C ILE A 84 4.20 -0.31 2.95
N LEU A 85 3.58 -1.27 2.26
CA LEU A 85 2.15 -1.57 2.40
C LEU A 85 1.79 -2.03 3.81
N GLY A 86 2.60 -2.88 4.43
CA GLY A 86 2.41 -3.29 5.83
C GLY A 86 2.42 -2.09 6.77
N THR A 87 3.40 -1.19 6.60
CA THR A 87 3.49 0.04 7.40
C THR A 87 2.29 0.96 7.19
N LEU A 88 1.79 1.11 5.95
CA LEU A 88 0.57 1.87 5.66
C LEU A 88 -0.64 1.30 6.40
N LEU A 89 -0.84 -0.02 6.32
CA LEU A 89 -1.99 -0.69 6.93
C LEU A 89 -1.94 -0.66 8.45
N ASP A 90 -0.77 -0.92 9.04
CA ASP A 90 -0.59 -0.87 10.50
C ASP A 90 -0.84 0.54 11.04
N ASN A 91 -0.33 1.57 10.35
CA ASN A 91 -0.60 2.97 10.70
C ASN A 91 -2.08 3.34 10.53
N ALA A 92 -2.75 2.83 9.50
CA ALA A 92 -4.18 3.06 9.31
C ALA A 92 -5.04 2.38 10.41
N ILE A 93 -4.61 1.20 10.88
CA ILE A 93 -5.32 0.45 11.92
C ILE A 93 -5.09 1.09 13.29
N LEU A 94 -3.86 1.52 13.61
CA LEU A 94 -3.51 2.14 14.89
C LEU A 94 -4.10 3.55 15.08
N ASN A 95 -4.29 4.31 14.00
CA ASN A 95 -4.90 5.65 14.07
C ASN A 95 -6.43 5.65 14.25
N ASN A 96 -7.06 4.46 14.36
CA ASN A 96 -8.48 4.29 14.62
C ASN A 96 -8.80 3.83 16.06
N GLN A 97 -7.85 3.99 17.00
CA GLN A 97 -8.07 3.80 18.45
C GLN A 97 -7.93 5.10 19.23
#